data_AF-A0A537M132-F1
#
_entry.id   AF-A0A537M132-F1
#
_cell.length_a   1.000
_cell.length_b   1.000
_cell.length_c   1.000
_cell.angle_alpha   90.00
_cell.angle_beta   90.00
_cell.angle_gamma   90.00
#
_symmetry.space_group_name_H-M   'P 1'
#
loop_
_entity.id
_entity.type
_entity.pdbx_description
1 polymer ?
#
loop_
_entity_poly.entity_id
_entity_poly.type
_entity_poly.pdbx_seq_one_letter_code
_entity_poly.pdbx_strand_id
1 'polypeptide(L)' 'MRILAALILPVALTGCLAKTALDVVTLPVKVASAGVDAVTTSQSEADEKRGRKLREHEECVGKEDRRAAKKHRAPDYSE' A
#
# COMPACT_ATOMS: atom_id res chain seq x y z
N MET A 1 -31.41 -10.41 25.80
CA MET A 1 -30.22 -9.80 25.17
C MET A 1 -28.89 -10.13 25.87
N ARG A 2 -28.82 -10.22 27.22
CA ARG A 2 -27.57 -10.53 27.95
C ARG A 2 -27.01 -11.95 27.68
N ILE A 3 -27.88 -12.93 27.46
CA ILE A 3 -27.50 -14.33 27.21
C ILE A 3 -26.87 -14.53 25.81
N LEU A 4 -27.34 -13.76 24.81
CA LEU A 4 -26.76 -13.77 23.46
C LEU A 4 -25.33 -13.23 23.46
N ALA A 5 -25.06 -12.15 24.20
CA ALA A 5 -23.70 -11.60 24.34
C ALA A 5 -22.72 -12.58 25.00
N ALA A 6 -23.18 -13.37 25.98
CA ALA A 6 -22.37 -14.38 26.65
C ALA A 6 -21.99 -15.57 25.73
N LEU A 7 -22.81 -15.89 24.74
CA LEU A 7 -22.54 -16.96 23.76
C LEU A 7 -21.60 -16.51 22.63
N ILE A 8 -21.64 -15.23 22.25
CA ILE A 8 -20.83 -14.66 21.16
C ILE A 8 -19.38 -14.41 21.60
N LEU A 9 -19.16 -14.11 22.88
CA LEU A 9 -17.83 -13.82 23.43
C LEU A 9 -16.81 -14.96 23.21
N PRO A 10 -17.09 -16.23 23.57
CA PRO A 10 -16.14 -17.32 23.31
C PRO A 10 -15.94 -17.60 21.81
N VAL A 11 -16.95 -17.39 20.97
CA VAL A 11 -16.83 -17.55 19.50
C VAL A 11 -15.97 -16.45 18.87
N ALA A 12 -16.05 -15.22 19.39
CA ALA A 12 -15.18 -14.14 18.97
C ALA A 12 -13.72 -14.39 19.41
N LEU A 13 -13.51 -14.91 20.62
CA LEU A 13 -12.18 -15.30 21.10
C LEU A 13 -11.60 -16.50 20.33
N THR A 14 -12.40 -17.52 20.00
CA THR A 14 -11.95 -18.63 19.14
C THR A 14 -11.69 -18.17 17.70
N GLY A 15 -12.44 -17.18 17.20
CA GLY A 15 -12.18 -16.52 15.91
C GLY A 15 -10.81 -15.81 15.88
N CYS A 16 -10.40 -15.17 16.98
CA CYS A 16 -9.06 -14.59 17.11
C CYS A 16 -7.97 -15.68 17.13
N LEU A 17 -8.16 -16.76 17.89
CA LEU A 17 -7.21 -17.87 17.98
C LEU A 17 -7.08 -18.64 16.66
N ALA A 18 -8.19 -18.87 15.95
CA ALA A 18 -8.20 -19.51 14.65
C ALA A 18 -7.48 -18.65 13.60
N LYS A 19 -7.66 -17.33 13.64
CA LYS A 19 -6.94 -16.40 12.75
C LYS A 19 -5.45 -16.41 13.03
N THR A 20 -5.02 -16.39 14.29
CA THR A 20 -3.60 -16.51 14.64
C THR A 20 -3.01 -17.86 14.27
N ALA A 21 -3.72 -18.98 14.44
CA ALA A 21 -3.23 -20.29 14.02
C ALA A 21 -3.10 -20.38 12.49
N LEU A 22 -4.07 -19.86 11.74
CA LEU A 22 -4.00 -19.77 10.28
C LEU A 22 -2.85 -18.84 9.84
N ASP A 23 -2.63 -17.71 10.51
CA ASP A 23 -1.52 -16.82 10.20
C ASP A 23 -0.17 -17.46 10.52
N VAL A 24 -0.03 -18.29 11.57
CA VAL A 24 1.20 -19.05 11.87
C VAL A 24 1.46 -20.15 10.84
N VAL A 25 0.42 -20.85 10.38
CA VAL A 25 0.57 -21.90 9.36
C VAL A 25 0.84 -21.32 7.97
N THR A 26 0.27 -20.14 7.67
CA THR A 26 0.51 -19.44 6.39
C THR A 26 1.73 -18.52 6.43
N LEU A 27 2.30 -18.27 7.61
CA LEU A 27 3.48 -17.43 7.82
C LEU A 27 4.68 -17.86 6.95
N PRO A 28 5.05 -19.16 6.87
CA PRO A 28 6.16 -19.59 6.03
C PRO A 28 5.92 -19.34 4.55
N VAL A 29 4.70 -19.60 4.05
CA VAL A 29 4.33 -19.34 2.65
C VAL A 29 4.36 -17.86 2.35
N LYS A 30 3.82 -17.01 3.25
CA LYS A 30 3.85 -15.55 3.13
C LYS A 30 5.26 -14.97 3.20
N VAL A 31 6.13 -15.50 4.06
CA VAL A 31 7.53 -15.06 4.19
C VAL A 31 8.34 -15.52 2.98
N ALA A 32 8.13 -16.75 2.51
CA ALA A 32 8.77 -17.25 1.30
C ALA A 32 8.28 -16.48 0.07
N SER A 33 6.99 -16.20 -0.06
CA SER A 33 6.45 -15.42 -1.17
C SER A 33 6.90 -13.96 -1.13
N ALA A 34 6.90 -13.32 0.05
CA ALA A 34 7.41 -11.96 0.21
C ALA A 34 8.93 -11.89 -0.01
N GLY A 35 9.66 -12.92 0.42
CA GLY A 35 11.07 -13.08 0.13
C GLY A 35 11.28 -13.18 -1.37
N VAL A 36 10.64 -14.14 -2.03
CA VAL A 36 10.70 -14.35 -3.48
C VAL A 36 10.27 -13.10 -4.25
N ASP A 37 9.18 -12.42 -3.90
CA ASP A 37 8.75 -11.17 -4.53
C ASP A 37 9.77 -10.05 -4.31
N ALA A 38 10.42 -9.98 -3.15
CA ALA A 38 11.50 -9.01 -2.90
C ALA A 38 12.78 -9.35 -3.68
N VAL A 39 13.07 -10.62 -3.94
CA VAL A 39 14.23 -11.03 -4.77
C VAL A 39 13.92 -11.09 -6.27
N THR A 40 12.63 -11.21 -6.64
CA THR A 40 12.13 -11.47 -8.00
C THR A 40 11.45 -10.25 -8.60
N THR A 41 11.13 -9.21 -7.81
CA THR A 41 11.00 -7.86 -8.38
C THR A 41 12.38 -7.48 -8.89
N SER A 42 12.58 -7.72 -10.18
CA SER A 42 13.83 -7.40 -10.84
C SER A 42 14.07 -5.91 -10.69
N GLN A 43 15.29 -5.50 -10.35
CA GLN A 43 15.65 -4.08 -10.21
C GLN A 43 15.18 -3.25 -11.42
N SER A 44 15.14 -3.86 -12.60
CA SER A 44 14.58 -3.26 -13.82
C SER A 44 13.12 -2.80 -13.71
N GLU A 45 12.24 -3.54 -13.04
CA GLU A 45 10.82 -3.16 -12.89
C GLU A 45 10.64 -2.07 -11.81
N ALA A 46 11.43 -2.16 -10.73
CA ALA A 46 11.49 -1.11 -9.70
C ALA A 46 12.03 0.22 -10.27
N ASP A 47 13.08 0.16 -11.10
CA ASP A 47 13.68 1.31 -11.78
C ASP A 47 12.72 1.91 -12.82
N GLU A 48 12.00 1.08 -13.57
CA GLU A 48 11.02 1.55 -14.53
C GLU A 48 9.84 2.28 -13.84
N LYS A 49 9.37 1.74 -12.71
CA LYS A 49 8.31 2.37 -11.90
C LYS A 49 8.79 3.68 -11.27
N ARG A 50 10.04 3.73 -10.81
CA ARG A 50 10.66 4.97 -10.32
C ARG A 50 10.79 6.00 -11.43
N GLY A 51 11.22 5.60 -12.62
CA GLY A 51 11.32 6.48 -13.80
C GLY A 51 9.97 7.02 -14.25
N ARG A 52 8.91 6.19 -14.24
CA ARG A 52 7.53 6.66 -14.52
C ARG A 52 7.08 7.73 -13.53
N LYS A 53 7.23 7.50 -12.23
CA LYS A 53 6.86 8.47 -11.18
C LYS A 53 7.61 9.80 -11.33
N LEU A 54 8.88 9.75 -11.74
CA LEU A 54 9.67 10.96 -11.97
C LEU A 54 9.13 11.77 -13.15
N ARG A 55 8.80 11.12 -14.28
CA ARG A 55 8.19 11.79 -15.44
C ARG A 55 6.83 12.39 -15.09
N GLU A 56 5.98 11.65 -14.38
CA GLU A 56 4.67 12.16 -13.94
C GLU A 56 4.80 13.40 -13.05
N HIS A 57 5.78 13.41 -12.14
CA HIS A 57 6.08 14.57 -11.31
C HIS A 57 6.58 15.76 -12.15
N GLU A 58 7.52 15.53 -13.06
CA GLU A 58 8.02 16.57 -13.97
C GLU A 58 6.91 17.16 -14.86
N GLU A 59 5.99 16.31 -15.35
CA GLU A 59 4.82 16.75 -16.11
C GLU A 59 3.86 17.59 -15.26
N CYS A 60 3.61 17.19 -14.01
CA CYS A 60 2.75 17.94 -13.10
C CYS A 60 3.33 19.34 -12.82
N VAL A 61 4.61 19.40 -12.46
CA VAL A 61 5.35 20.66 -12.23
C VAL A 61 5.33 21.53 -13.49
N GLY A 62 5.67 20.96 -14.65
CA GLY A 62 5.67 21.71 -15.91
C GLY A 62 4.29 22.20 -16.34
N LYS A 63 3.22 21.47 -15.99
CA LYS A 63 1.83 21.89 -16.23
C LYS A 63 1.43 23.04 -15.34
N GLU A 64 1.79 23.00 -14.05
CA GLU A 64 1.52 24.10 -13.13
C GLU A 64 2.31 25.34 -13.49
N ASP A 65 3.58 25.23 -13.87
CA ASP A 65 4.39 26.34 -14.37
C ASP A 65 3.73 27.03 -15.57
N ARG A 66 3.28 26.25 -16.56
CA ARG A 66 2.57 26.78 -17.73
C ARG A 66 1.26 27.46 -17.33
N ARG A 67 0.55 26.91 -16.34
CA ARG A 67 -0.73 27.46 -15.87
C ARG A 67 -0.53 28.76 -15.10
N ALA A 68 0.47 28.80 -14.24
CA ALA A 68 0.87 29.96 -13.46
C ALA A 68 1.33 31.10 -14.35
N ALA A 69 2.17 30.81 -15.35
CA ALA A 69 2.60 31.76 -16.36
C ALA A 69 1.42 32.35 -17.15
N LYS A 70 0.47 31.51 -17.60
CA LYS A 70 -0.75 31.97 -18.28
C LYS A 70 -1.64 32.86 -17.42
N LYS A 71 -1.64 32.63 -16.10
CA LYS A 71 -2.44 33.38 -15.13
C LYS A 71 -1.69 34.55 -14.49
N HIS A 72 -0.44 34.80 -14.88
CA HIS A 72 0.46 35.76 -14.23
C HIS A 72 0.50 35.62 -12.70
N ARG A 73 0.44 34.36 -12.21
CA ARG A 73 0.56 33.99 -10.80
C ARG A 73 1.89 33.28 -10.59
N ALA A 74 2.41 33.29 -9.37
CA ALA A 74 3.45 32.35 -8.96
C ALA A 74 2.93 30.90 -9.02
N PRO A 75 3.76 29.94 -9.51
CA PRO A 75 3.43 28.52 -9.49
C PRO A 75 3.36 27.99 -8.05
N ASP A 76 2.45 27.04 -7.84
CA ASP A 76 2.12 26.48 -6.54
C ASP A 76 2.45 24.99 -6.53
N TYR A 77 3.53 24.61 -5.82
CA TYR A 77 4.04 23.23 -5.80
C TYR A 77 3.59 22.46 -4.56
N SER A 78 2.50 22.87 -3.91
CA SER A 78 2.06 22.29 -2.63
C SER A 78 1.36 20.92 -2.75
N GLU A 79 1.44 20.24 -3.89
CA GLU A 79 0.88 18.89 -4.07
C GLU A 79 1.81 17.78 -3.54
#